data_AF-A0A448XP87-F1
#
_entry.id   AF-A0A448XP87-F1
#
_cell.length_a   1.000
_cell.length_b   1.000
_cell.length_c   1.000
_cell.angle_alpha   90.00
_cell.angle_beta   90.00
_cell.angle_gamma   90.00
#
_symmetry.space_group_name_H-M   'P 1'
#
loop_
_entity.id
_entity.type
_entity.pdbx_description
1 polymer ?
#
loop_
_entity_poly.entity_id
_entity_poly.type
_entity_poly.pdbx_seq_one_letter_code
_entity_poly.pdbx_strand_id
1 'polypeptide(L)' 'MTPMGVLKMLNELFSLFDKLTEKHKVYKVETIGDAYMVASGCPIRTSYHAPLLVEMALDMIDDVSTIKMEELRIRVG' A
#
# COMPACT_ATOMS: atom_id res chain seq x y z
N MET A 1 14.51 18.93 -1.77
CA MET A 1 14.46 17.62 -1.08
C MET A 1 15.86 17.00 -1.10
N THR A 2 16.39 16.59 0.05
CA THR A 2 17.65 15.81 0.06
C THR A 2 17.33 14.35 -0.33
N PRO A 3 18.28 13.60 -0.92
CA PRO A 3 18.08 12.19 -1.24
C PRO A 3 17.62 11.35 -0.04
N MET A 4 18.14 11.68 1.15
CA MET A 4 17.74 11.03 2.41
C MET A 4 16.28 11.34 2.81
N GLY A 5 15.77 12.54 2.51
CA GLY A 5 14.38 12.90 2.80
C GLY A 5 13.38 12.08 1.98
N VAL A 6 13.69 11.87 0.70
CA VAL A 6 12.87 11.03 -0.20
C VAL A 6 12.89 9.58 0.26
N LEU A 7 14.07 9.05 0.59
CA LEU A 7 14.24 7.68 1.10
C LEU A 7 13.45 7.44 2.38
N LYS A 8 13.50 8.39 3.32
CA LYS A 8 12.75 8.30 4.57
C LYS A 8 11.23 8.28 4.31
N MET A 9 10.74 9.14 3.42
CA MET A 9 9.33 9.15 3.03
C MET A 9 8.90 7.83 2.37
N LEU A 10 9.67 7.32 1.41
CA LEU A 10 9.36 6.05 0.75
C LEU A 10 9.31 4.91 1.77
N ASN A 11 10.24 4.89 2.74
CA ASN A 11 10.22 3.91 3.82
C ASN A 11 8.98 4.03 4.71
N GLU A 12 8.56 5.25 5.06
CA GLU A 12 7.34 5.47 5.85
C GLU A 12 6.09 5.01 5.08
N LEU A 13 6.01 5.33 3.79
CA LEU A 13 4.91 4.92 2.90
C LEU A 13 4.84 3.40 2.75
N PHE A 14 5.96 2.73 2.45
CA PHE A 14 5.97 1.27 2.30
C PHE A 14 5.72 0.55 3.61
N SER A 15 6.24 1.08 4.73
CA SER A 15 5.96 0.53 6.06
C SER A 15 4.48 0.64 6.43
N LEU A 16 3.81 1.71 6.00
CA LEU A 16 2.37 1.90 6.18
C LEU A 16 1.59 0.86 5.37
N PHE A 17 1.92 0.69 4.09
CA PHE A 17 1.25 -0.28 3.23
C PHE A 17 1.49 -1.72 3.68
N ASP A 18 2.69 -2.05 4.16
CA ASP A 18 2.99 -3.37 4.72
C ASP A 18 2.08 -3.69 5.92
N LYS A 19 1.81 -2.74 6.80
CA LYS A 19 0.83 -2.92 7.90
C LYS A 19 -0.59 -3.17 7.37
N LEU A 20 -0.99 -2.49 6.30
CA LEU A 20 -2.29 -2.72 5.67
C LEU A 20 -2.38 -4.12 5.03
N THR A 21 -1.28 -4.64 4.47
CA THR A 21 -1.28 -6.02 3.93
C THR A 21 -1.56 -7.06 5.01
N GLU A 22 -0.97 -6.88 6.20
CA GLU A 22 -1.21 -7.75 7.35
C GLU A 22 -2.65 -7.62 7.87
N LYS A 23 -3.16 -6.38 7.99
CA LYS A 23 -4.53 -6.09 8.44
C LYS A 23 -5.59 -6.75 7.56
N HIS A 24 -5.44 -6.64 6.23
CA HIS A 24 -6.42 -7.12 5.25
C HIS A 24 -6.15 -8.54 4.75
N LYS A 25 -5.10 -9.21 5.27
CA LYS A 25 -4.69 -10.56 4.87
C LYS A 25 -4.51 -10.70 3.36
N VAL A 26 -3.99 -9.66 2.72
CA VAL A 26 -3.64 -9.69 1.31
C VAL A 26 -2.17 -9.99 1.16
N TYR A 27 -1.80 -10.57 0.03
CA TYR A 27 -0.44 -10.91 -0.30
C TYR A 27 0.24 -9.75 -1.01
N LYS A 28 1.37 -9.29 -0.47
CA LYS A 28 2.24 -8.35 -1.17
C LYS A 28 2.91 -9.06 -2.35
N VAL A 29 2.63 -8.57 -3.54
CA VAL A 29 3.38 -8.95 -4.75
C VAL A 29 4.63 -8.08 -4.77
N GLU A 30 5.79 -8.68 -5.03
CA GLU A 30 7.08 -7.96 -5.14
C GLU A 30 6.93 -6.64 -5.92
N THR A 31 7.63 -5.59 -5.49
CA THR A 31 7.49 -4.25 -6.05
C THR A 31 8.05 -4.19 -7.48
N ILE A 32 7.31 -3.54 -8.39
CA ILE A 32 7.79 -3.28 -9.76
C ILE A 32 7.97 -1.77 -9.90
N GLY A 33 9.23 -1.31 -9.81
CA GLY A 33 9.55 0.10 -9.97
C GLY A 33 8.94 0.98 -8.87
N ASP A 34 8.06 1.90 -9.25
CA ASP A 34 7.34 2.83 -8.39
C ASP A 34 5.95 2.33 -7.93
N ALA A 35 5.54 1.13 -8.38
CA ALA A 35 4.26 0.54 -8.03
C ALA A 35 4.36 -0.41 -6.82
N TYR A 36 3.43 -0.24 -5.87
CA TYR A 36 3.19 -1.18 -4.79
C TYR A 36 2.05 -2.12 -5.19
N MET A 37 2.33 -3.42 -5.32
CA MET A 37 1.37 -4.39 -5.84
C MET A 37 0.92 -5.37 -4.75
N VAL A 38 -0.38 -5.66 -4.72
CA VAL A 38 -0.99 -6.60 -3.77
C VAL A 38 -2.01 -7.48 -4.48
N ALA A 39 -2.18 -8.69 -3.98
CA ALA A 39 -3.14 -9.65 -4.49
C ALA A 39 -3.88 -10.32 -3.33
N SER A 40 -5.16 -10.63 -3.51
CA SER A 40 -5.93 -11.43 -2.55
C SER A 40 -6.44 -12.70 -3.22
N GLY A 41 -6.47 -13.80 -2.48
CA GLY A 41 -6.79 -15.13 -3.02
C GLY A 41 -5.59 -15.91 -3.58
N CYS A 42 -4.37 -15.39 -3.40
CA CYS A 42 -3.11 -16.05 -3.74
C CYS A 42 -2.06 -15.76 -2.65
N PRO A 43 -1.23 -16.74 -2.21
CA PRO A 43 -1.27 -18.16 -2.57
C PRO A 43 -2.45 -18.91 -1.94
N ILE A 44 -3.05 -18.35 -0.89
CA ILE A 44 -4.19 -18.94 -0.19
C ILE A 44 -5.49 -18.40 -0.81
N ARG A 45 -6.33 -19.29 -1.31
CA ARG A 45 -7.63 -18.94 -1.87
C ARG A 45 -8.56 -18.41 -0.78
N THR A 46 -9.33 -17.38 -1.10
CA THR A 46 -10.40 -16.85 -0.25
C THR A 46 -11.60 -16.45 -1.12
N SER A 47 -12.81 -16.67 -0.63
CA SER A 47 -14.03 -16.16 -1.27
C SER A 47 -14.16 -14.63 -1.13
N TYR A 48 -13.44 -14.05 -0.17
CA TYR A 48 -13.48 -12.62 0.17
C TYR A 48 -12.36 -11.82 -0.50
N HIS A 49 -11.71 -12.37 -1.53
CA HIS A 49 -10.64 -11.70 -2.28
C HIS A 49 -10.95 -10.26 -2.72
N ALA A 50 -12.09 -10.04 -3.40
CA ALA A 50 -12.51 -8.72 -3.86
C ALA A 50 -12.74 -7.71 -2.71
N PRO A 51 -13.59 -7.99 -1.69
CA PRO A 51 -13.81 -7.04 -0.61
C PRO A 51 -12.54 -6.72 0.19
N LEU A 52 -11.65 -7.71 0.41
CA LEU A 52 -10.38 -7.45 1.11
C LEU A 52 -9.47 -6.47 0.34
N LEU A 53 -9.43 -6.56 -0.99
CA LEU A 53 -8.67 -5.60 -1.81
C LEU A 53 -9.31 -4.20 -1.82
N VAL A 54 -10.64 -4.13 -1.88
CA VAL A 54 -11.35 -2.83 -1.87
C VAL A 54 -11.19 -2.13 -0.53
N GLU A 55 -11.35 -2.83 0.59
CA GLU A 55 -11.14 -2.27 1.93
C GLU A 55 -9.69 -1.81 2.12
N MET A 56 -8.71 -2.58 1.64
CA MET A 56 -7.32 -2.16 1.65
C MET A 56 -7.09 -0.90 0.81
N ALA A 57 -7.68 -0.81 -0.38
CA ALA A 57 -7.55 0.34 -1.26
C ALA A 57 -8.09 1.62 -0.62
N LEU A 58 -9.20 1.54 0.10
CA LEU A 58 -9.78 2.66 0.85
C LEU A 58 -8.85 3.08 2.00
N ASP A 59 -8.39 2.13 2.81
CA ASP A 59 -7.45 2.40 3.90
C ASP A 59 -6.13 3.00 3.40
N MET A 60 -5.63 2.59 2.23
CA MET A 60 -4.44 3.18 1.61
C MET A 60 -4.63 4.66 1.30
N ILE A 61 -5.79 5.04 0.75
CA ILE A 61 -6.12 6.43 0.43
C ILE A 61 -6.22 7.26 1.70
N ASP A 62 -6.88 6.73 2.72
CA ASP A 62 -7.08 7.41 4.00
C ASP A 62 -5.76 7.57 4.77
N ASP A 63 -4.95 6.52 4.87
CA ASP A 63 -3.69 6.56 5.61
C ASP A 63 -2.64 7.43 4.91
N VAL A 64 -2.59 7.48 3.58
CA VAL A 64 -1.67 8.37 2.86
C VAL A 64 -1.98 9.84 3.10
N SER A 65 -3.24 10.20 3.36
CA SER A 65 -3.60 11.58 3.73
C SER A 65 -2.95 12.04 5.05
N THR A 66 -2.53 11.09 5.91
CA THR A 66 -1.84 11.38 7.17
C THR A 66 -0.36 11.74 6.98
N ILE A 67 0.22 11.33 5.85
CA ILE A 67 1.62 11.65 5.50
C ILE A 67 1.65 13.09 5.01
N LYS A 68 2.15 14.00 5.86
CA LYS A 68 2.29 15.42 5.53
C LYS A 68 3.38 15.63 4.49
N MET A 69 3.01 15.52 3.22
CA MET A 69 3.85 15.94 2.12
C MET A 69 3.03 16.76 1.11
N GLU A 70 3.52 17.96 0.84
CA GLU A 70 3.04 18.76 -0.28
C GLU A 70 3.38 17.97 -1.56
N GLU A 71 2.35 17.53 -2.31
CA GLU A 71 2.40 16.86 -3.62
C GLU A 71 2.36 15.31 -3.67
N LEU A 72 2.27 14.57 -2.56
CA LEU A 72 2.10 13.11 -2.65
C LEU A 72 0.69 12.76 -3.16
N ARG A 73 0.60 12.16 -4.35
CA ARG A 73 -0.64 11.64 -4.93
C ARG A 73 -0.47 10.17 -5.25
N ILE A 74 -1.33 9.34 -4.69
CA ILE A 74 -1.41 7.91 -5.02
C ILE A 74 -2.62 7.65 -5.91
N ARG A 75 -2.52 6.61 -6.73
CA ARG A 75 -3.62 6.07 -7.53
C ARG A 75 -3.69 4.57 -7.30
N VAL A 76 -4.87 4.09 -6.91
CA VAL A 76 -5.16 2.66 -6.78
C VAL A 76 -6.00 2.22 -7.98
N GLY A 77 -5.69 1.06 -8.58
CA GLY A 77 -6.35 0.53 -9.77
C GLY A 77 -6.06 -0.93 -10.01
#